data_AF-A0A817MGU9-F1
#
_entry.id   AF-A0A817MGU9-F1
#
_cell.length_a   1.000
_cell.length_b   1.000
_cell.length_c   1.000
_cell.angle_alpha   90.00
_cell.angle_beta   90.00
_cell.angle_gamma   90.00
#
_symmetry.space_group_name_H-M   'P 1'
#
loop_
_entity.id
_entity.type
_entity.pdbx_description
1 polymer ?
#
loop_
_entity_poly.entity_id
_entity_poly.type
_entity_poly.pdbx_seq_one_letter_code
_entity_poly.pdbx_strand_id
1 'polypeptide(L)'
;MIIGCLIAMTCTHKNNGETIVILGSHLWEDEDRVPQVEEAVPVELELRDATIFVGNLYHAGGSNTTLDEWRETAGIFMAKELYGQAENEYLMVPSARCKKLQLSLVELRVLGYGLSPPACGFVKYKDPMESVFRIIDDETVPI
;
A
#
# COMPACT_ATOMS: atom_id res chain seq x y z
N MET A 1 -0.27 -0.55 -12.18
CA MET A 1 -0.32 -1.72 -11.29
C MET A 1 -0.13 -1.23 -9.87
N ILE A 2 -1.03 -1.63 -8.98
CA ILE A 2 -1.00 -1.36 -7.54
C ILE A 2 -0.74 -2.71 -6.85
N ILE A 3 -0.04 -2.70 -5.72
CA ILE A 3 0.07 -3.82 -4.80
C ILE A 3 -0.59 -3.39 -3.49
N GLY A 4 -1.57 -4.14 -3.03
CA GLY A 4 -2.18 -3.97 -1.72
C GLY A 4 -1.55 -4.92 -0.71
N CYS A 5 -1.32 -4.42 0.50
CA CYS A 5 -0.95 -5.20 1.68
C CYS A 5 -1.93 -4.86 2.80
N LEU A 6 -2.64 -5.85 3.32
CA LEU A 6 -3.50 -5.69 4.49
C LEU A 6 -2.89 -6.45 5.66
N ILE A 7 -2.63 -5.73 6.75
CA ILE A 7 -2.05 -6.27 7.97
C ILE A 7 -3.15 -6.37 9.02
N ALA A 8 -3.30 -7.54 9.63
CA ALA A 8 -4.25 -7.79 10.69
C ALA A 8 -3.83 -7.09 12.00
N MET A 9 -4.63 -6.10 12.44
CA MET A 9 -4.48 -5.45 13.74
C MET A 9 -5.32 -6.13 14.82
N THR A 10 -6.30 -6.92 14.38
CA THR A 10 -7.04 -7.94 15.14
C THR A 10 -7.13 -9.21 14.28
N CYS A 11 -7.35 -10.38 14.87
CA CYS A 11 -7.60 -11.60 14.09
C CYS A 11 -8.80 -11.38 13.15
N THR A 12 -8.69 -11.84 11.90
CA THR A 12 -9.77 -11.76 10.92
C THR A 12 -10.26 -13.15 10.58
N HIS A 13 -11.56 -13.39 10.70
CA HIS A 13 -12.18 -14.67 10.40
C HIS A 13 -13.58 -14.48 9.79
N LYS A 14 -14.14 -15.56 9.24
CA LYS A 14 -15.39 -15.60 8.46
C LYS A 14 -16.54 -14.73 8.97
N ASN A 15 -16.70 -14.66 10.28
CA ASN A 15 -17.85 -14.01 10.90
C ASN A 15 -17.59 -12.54 11.24
N ASN A 16 -16.32 -12.14 11.41
CA ASN A 16 -15.96 -10.76 11.77
C ASN A 16 -15.55 -9.90 10.57
N GLY A 17 -15.77 -10.40 9.35
CA GLY A 17 -15.67 -9.64 8.12
C GLY A 17 -14.26 -9.59 7.54
N GLU A 18 -13.56 -10.71 7.55
CA GLU A 18 -12.30 -10.92 6.85
C GLU A 18 -12.33 -10.46 5.38
N THR A 19 -11.16 -10.14 4.83
CA THR A 19 -11.06 -9.84 3.40
C THR A 19 -11.44 -11.09 2.60
N ILE A 20 -12.27 -10.93 1.57
CA ILE A 20 -12.60 -11.99 0.62
C ILE A 20 -11.96 -11.68 -0.74
N VAL A 21 -11.53 -12.73 -1.44
CA VAL A 21 -10.84 -12.60 -2.73
C VAL A 21 -11.34 -13.63 -3.72
N ILE A 22 -11.32 -13.32 -5.02
CA ILE A 22 -11.53 -14.33 -6.06
C ILE A 22 -10.16 -14.73 -6.61
N LEU A 23 -9.68 -15.92 -6.23
CA LEU A 23 -8.35 -16.40 -6.61
C LEU A 23 -8.21 -16.49 -8.14
N GLY A 24 -7.05 -16.07 -8.66
CA GLY A 24 -6.77 -16.09 -10.10
C GLY A 24 -7.51 -15.01 -10.90
N SER A 25 -8.36 -14.19 -10.29
CA SER A 25 -9.14 -13.18 -11.01
C SER A 25 -8.33 -12.06 -11.66
N HIS A 26 -7.11 -11.83 -11.16
CA HIS A 26 -6.13 -10.95 -11.78
C HIS A 26 -5.60 -11.44 -13.14
N LEU A 27 -5.96 -12.66 -13.56
CA LEU A 27 -5.62 -13.26 -14.85
C LEU A 27 -6.81 -13.35 -15.80
N TRP A 28 -7.99 -12.85 -15.41
CA TRP A 28 -9.15 -12.87 -16.29
C TRP A 28 -8.93 -11.91 -17.47
N GLU A 29 -9.11 -12.42 -18.69
CA GLU A 29 -8.97 -11.66 -19.93
C GLU A 29 -10.31 -11.09 -20.43
N ASP A 30 -11.43 -11.67 -19.96
CA ASP A 30 -12.78 -11.28 -20.36
C ASP A 30 -13.24 -10.05 -19.56
N GLU A 31 -13.32 -8.90 -20.25
CA GLU A 31 -13.74 -7.63 -19.66
C GLU A 31 -15.23 -7.61 -19.26
N ASP A 32 -16.07 -8.46 -19.88
CA ASP A 32 -17.51 -8.54 -19.58
C ASP A 32 -17.82 -9.49 -18.41
N ARG A 33 -16.82 -10.20 -17.91
CA ARG A 33 -17.00 -11.14 -16.79
C ARG A 33 -17.34 -10.39 -15.51
N VAL A 34 -18.50 -10.72 -14.93
CA VAL A 34 -18.95 -10.17 -13.65
C VAL A 34 -18.56 -11.12 -12.51
N PRO A 35 -17.80 -10.67 -11.50
CA PRO A 35 -17.45 -11.50 -10.34
C PRO A 35 -18.70 -11.90 -9.55
N GLN A 36 -18.80 -13.16 -9.13
CA GLN A 36 -19.85 -13.64 -8.26
C GLN A 36 -19.35 -13.83 -6.82
N VAL A 37 -20.23 -13.62 -5.84
CA VAL A 37 -19.87 -13.71 -4.42
C VAL A 37 -19.46 -15.13 -4.04
N GLU A 38 -20.05 -16.14 -4.69
CA GLU A 38 -19.79 -17.56 -4.46
C GLU A 38 -18.41 -18.01 -4.94
N GLU A 39 -17.76 -17.23 -5.81
CA GLU A 39 -16.38 -17.46 -6.26
C GLU A 39 -15.34 -16.92 -5.27
N ALA A 40 -15.78 -16.07 -4.33
CA ALA A 40 -14.90 -15.46 -3.37
C ALA A 40 -14.57 -16.42 -2.22
N VAL A 41 -13.30 -16.45 -1.84
CA VAL A 41 -12.80 -17.22 -0.71
C VAL A 41 -12.32 -16.28 0.42
N PRO A 42 -12.51 -16.69 1.68
CA PRO A 42 -12.08 -15.89 2.83
C PRO A 42 -10.56 -15.88 2.97
N VAL A 43 -10.01 -14.76 3.41
CA VAL A 43 -8.62 -14.59 3.82
C VAL A 43 -8.60 -14.37 5.33
N GLU A 44 -8.56 -15.47 6.07
CA GLU A 44 -8.43 -15.43 7.53
C GLU A 44 -6.97 -15.19 7.92
N LEU A 45 -6.75 -14.33 8.91
CA LEU A 45 -5.43 -13.87 9.33
C LEU A 45 -5.38 -13.84 10.85
N GLU A 46 -4.29 -14.33 11.44
CA GLU A 46 -4.01 -14.09 12.86
C GLU A 46 -3.44 -12.69 13.07
N LEU A 47 -3.42 -12.25 14.33
CA LEU A 47 -2.82 -10.97 14.70
C LEU A 47 -1.39 -10.85 14.16
N ARG A 48 -1.13 -9.79 13.38
CA ARG A 48 0.14 -9.48 12.68
C ARG A 48 0.43 -10.29 11.42
N ASP A 49 -0.44 -11.21 11.03
CA ASP A 49 -0.38 -11.75 9.67
C ASP A 49 -0.74 -10.66 8.66
N ALA A 50 -0.30 -10.87 7.41
CA ALA A 50 -0.58 -9.96 6.32
C ALA A 50 -0.95 -10.74 5.06
N THR A 51 -1.87 -10.17 4.28
CA THR A 51 -2.18 -10.62 2.93
C THR A 51 -1.69 -9.59 1.92
N ILE A 52 -1.08 -10.07 0.84
CA ILE A 52 -0.56 -9.24 -0.25
C ILE A 52 -1.26 -9.65 -1.55
N PHE A 53 -1.74 -8.68 -2.30
CA PHE A 53 -2.43 -8.92 -3.57
C PHE A 53 -2.14 -7.82 -4.59
N VAL A 54 -2.29 -8.16 -5.86
CA VAL A 54 -2.22 -7.20 -6.96
C VAL A 54 -3.56 -6.48 -7.11
N GLY A 55 -3.54 -5.20 -7.48
CA GLY A 55 -4.72 -4.33 -7.48
C GLY A 55 -5.80 -4.69 -8.51
N ASN A 56 -5.53 -5.60 -9.45
CA ASN A 56 -6.51 -6.15 -10.37
C ASN A 56 -7.07 -7.52 -9.93
N LEU A 57 -6.72 -8.01 -8.74
CA LEU A 57 -7.42 -9.13 -8.11
C LEU A 57 -8.77 -8.61 -7.57
N TYR A 58 -9.88 -9.25 -7.93
CA TYR A 58 -11.17 -8.94 -7.29
C TYR A 58 -11.11 -9.31 -5.81
N HIS A 59 -11.46 -8.36 -4.96
CA HIS A 59 -11.46 -8.47 -3.51
C HIS A 59 -12.49 -7.53 -2.89
N ALA A 60 -12.92 -7.83 -1.67
CA ALA A 60 -13.80 -6.98 -0.89
C ALA A 60 -13.57 -7.20 0.61
N GLY A 61 -14.04 -6.26 1.44
CA GLY A 61 -14.21 -6.54 2.87
C GLY A 61 -15.41 -7.45 3.09
N GLY A 62 -15.27 -8.50 3.89
CA GLY A 62 -16.36 -9.35 4.32
C GLY A 62 -17.34 -8.62 5.25
N SER A 63 -18.50 -9.23 5.46
CA SER A 63 -19.52 -8.70 6.37
C SER A 63 -19.19 -9.10 7.81
N ASN A 64 -18.99 -8.13 8.69
CA ASN A 64 -18.92 -8.39 10.12
C ASN A 64 -20.33 -8.62 10.66
N THR A 65 -20.60 -9.85 11.11
CA THR A 65 -21.89 -10.31 11.66
C THR A 65 -21.83 -10.61 13.15
N THR A 66 -20.67 -10.43 13.77
CA THR A 66 -20.51 -10.56 15.23
C THR A 66 -21.25 -9.44 15.95
N LEU A 67 -21.57 -9.66 17.23
CA LEU A 67 -22.25 -8.66 18.06
C LEU A 67 -21.26 -7.87 18.93
N ASP A 68 -20.06 -8.39 19.11
CA ASP A 68 -19.10 -7.98 20.12
C ASP A 68 -17.65 -7.93 19.62
N GLU A 69 -17.41 -8.06 18.30
CA GLU A 69 -16.07 -7.90 17.72
C GLU A 69 -15.98 -6.73 16.74
N TRP A 70 -14.83 -6.06 16.76
CA TRP A 70 -14.43 -5.05 15.80
C TRP A 70 -13.19 -5.55 15.06
N ARG A 71 -13.24 -5.49 13.73
CA ARG A 71 -12.16 -5.96 12.86
C ARG A 71 -11.32 -4.80 12.35
N GLU A 72 -10.11 -4.67 12.85
CA GLU A 72 -9.17 -3.63 12.45
C GLU A 72 -8.07 -4.19 11.54
N THR A 73 -7.80 -3.48 10.44
CA THR A 73 -6.76 -3.81 9.48
C THR A 73 -6.03 -2.55 9.07
N ALA A 74 -4.70 -2.60 8.98
CA ALA A 74 -3.91 -1.53 8.38
C ALA A 74 -3.68 -1.84 6.90
N GLY A 75 -4.08 -0.93 6.02
CA GLY A 75 -3.88 -1.06 4.58
C GLY A 75 -2.70 -0.23 4.10
N ILE A 76 -1.75 -0.87 3.42
CA ILE A 76 -0.63 -0.22 2.74
C ILE A 76 -0.74 -0.53 1.26
N PHE A 77 -0.93 0.51 0.45
CA PHE A 77 -1.07 0.38 -1.00
C PHE A 77 0.11 1.06 -1.68
N MET A 78 0.80 0.31 -2.52
CA MET A 78 1.96 0.78 -3.29
C MET A 78 1.61 0.82 -4.77
N ALA A 79 2.00 1.89 -5.45
CA ALA A 79 1.84 2.04 -6.89
C ALA A 79 3.20 2.29 -7.54
N LYS A 80 3.26 2.23 -8.87
CA LYS A 80 4.41 2.78 -9.58
C LYS A 80 4.55 4.25 -9.24
N GLU A 81 5.78 4.66 -9.05
CA GLU A 81 6.23 6.02 -8.71
C GLU A 81 5.81 7.13 -9.70
N LEU A 82 5.37 6.78 -10.91
CA LEU A 82 4.77 7.71 -11.88
C LEU A 82 3.30 8.08 -11.56
N TYR A 83 2.66 7.35 -10.65
CA TYR A 83 1.31 7.66 -10.17
C TYR A 83 1.38 8.53 -8.93
N GLY A 84 0.44 9.47 -8.79
CA GLY A 84 0.30 10.26 -7.57
C GLY A 84 -0.13 9.38 -6.39
N GLN A 85 0.41 9.67 -5.20
CA GLN A 85 -0.05 9.03 -3.97
C GLN A 85 -1.51 9.43 -3.69
N ALA A 86 -2.31 8.47 -3.20
CA ALA A 86 -3.67 8.77 -2.77
C ALA A 86 -3.69 9.67 -1.52
N GLU A 87 -2.72 9.47 -0.63
CA GLU A 87 -2.46 10.31 0.53
C GLU A 87 -1.07 10.96 0.40
N ASN A 88 -0.99 12.27 0.58
CA ASN A 88 0.27 13.01 0.48
C ASN A 88 1.09 12.83 1.76
N GLU A 89 1.71 11.65 1.91
CA GLU A 89 2.44 11.25 3.11
C GLU A 89 3.58 12.20 3.48
N TYR A 90 4.30 12.73 2.49
CA TYR A 90 5.36 13.72 2.71
C TYR A 90 4.85 15.06 3.30
N LEU A 91 3.55 15.36 3.22
CA LEU A 91 2.95 16.51 3.92
C LEU A 91 2.56 16.17 5.36
N MET A 92 2.09 14.94 5.59
CA MET A 92 1.70 14.45 6.93
C MET A 92 2.91 14.12 7.81
N VAL A 93 3.99 13.66 7.17
CA VAL A 93 5.28 13.32 7.77
C VAL A 93 6.36 14.20 7.14
N PRO A 94 6.44 15.49 7.54
CA PRO A 94 7.41 16.42 6.97
C PRO A 94 8.84 16.02 7.35
N SER A 95 9.82 16.47 6.57
CA SER A 95 11.24 16.08 6.72
C SER A 95 11.81 16.28 8.13
N ALA A 96 11.36 17.30 8.86
CA ALA A 96 11.72 17.50 10.27
C ALA A 96 11.25 16.35 11.17
N ARG A 97 10.04 15.82 10.94
CA ARG A 97 9.50 14.65 11.64
C ARG A 97 10.23 13.39 11.22
N CYS A 98 10.53 13.20 9.93
CA CYS A 98 11.30 12.05 9.47
C CYS A 98 12.68 11.98 10.16
N LYS A 99 13.39 13.12 10.25
CA LYS A 99 14.69 13.22 10.95
C LYS A 99 14.58 12.89 12.43
N LYS A 100 13.52 13.36 13.10
CA LYS A 100 13.26 13.05 14.51
C LYS A 100 12.97 11.55 14.73
N LEU A 101 12.25 10.93 13.80
CA LEU A 101 11.94 9.49 13.83
C LEU A 101 13.10 8.62 13.35
N GLN A 102 14.19 9.21 12.85
CA GLN A 102 15.35 8.49 12.31
C GLN A 102 14.98 7.47 11.23
N LEU A 103 14.03 7.85 10.36
CA LEU A 103 13.61 6.99 9.25
C LEU A 103 14.80 6.63 8.36
N SER A 104 14.84 5.35 7.97
CA SER A 104 15.78 4.79 7.01
C SER A 104 15.57 5.37 5.61
N LEU A 105 16.57 5.19 4.74
CA LEU A 105 16.51 5.66 3.35
C LEU A 105 15.31 5.07 2.59
N VAL A 106 15.02 3.78 2.83
CA VAL A 106 13.87 3.09 2.23
C VAL A 106 12.55 3.69 2.72
N GLU A 107 12.40 3.93 4.02
CA GLU A 107 11.18 4.54 4.57
C GLU A 107 10.95 5.96 4.03
N LEU A 108 12.02 6.76 3.88
CA LEU A 108 11.92 8.07 3.24
C LEU A 108 11.40 7.97 1.80
N ARG A 109 11.91 7.01 1.01
CA ARG A 109 11.45 6.77 -0.36
C ARG A 109 10.00 6.30 -0.43
N VAL A 110 9.60 5.38 0.45
CA VAL A 110 8.21 4.91 0.55
C VAL A 110 7.24 6.06 0.86
N LEU A 111 7.64 7.03 1.69
CA LEU A 111 6.84 8.22 1.96
C LEU A 111 6.77 9.22 0.79
N GLY A 112 7.55 9.03 -0.28
CA GLY A 112 7.57 9.89 -1.46
C GLY A 112 8.72 10.90 -1.51
N TYR A 113 9.79 10.72 -0.71
CA TYR A 113 10.99 11.56 -0.80
C TYR A 113 12.03 11.05 -1.82
N GLY A 114 11.69 10.05 -2.62
CA GLY A 114 12.51 9.63 -3.76
C GLY A 114 12.02 10.27 -5.06
N LEU A 115 12.95 10.49 -6.00
CA LEU A 115 12.61 10.86 -7.35
C LEU A 115 12.28 9.62 -8.19
N SER A 116 11.26 9.73 -9.03
CA SER A 116 10.93 8.77 -10.07
C SER A 116 11.52 9.20 -11.42
N PRO A 117 12.46 8.45 -12.01
CA PRO A 117 12.94 8.73 -13.35
C PRO A 117 11.80 8.74 -14.39
N PRO A 118 11.81 9.64 -15.38
CA PRO A 118 12.89 10.60 -15.67
C PRO A 118 12.84 11.90 -14.85
N ALA A 119 11.68 12.33 -14.33
CA ALA A 119 11.54 13.63 -13.63
C ALA A 119 10.22 13.77 -12.84
N CYS A 120 9.74 12.74 -12.16
CA CYS A 120 8.54 12.82 -11.31
C CYS A 120 8.95 12.92 -9.84
N GLY A 121 8.38 13.89 -9.10
CA GLY A 121 8.65 14.07 -7.66
C GLY A 121 9.89 14.89 -7.31
N PHE A 122 10.55 15.57 -8.26
CA PHE A 122 11.73 16.40 -7.96
C PHE A 122 11.39 17.63 -7.11
N VAL A 123 12.36 18.07 -6.31
CA VAL A 123 12.30 19.31 -5.52
C VAL A 123 13.51 20.17 -5.86
N LYS A 124 13.26 21.42 -6.28
CA LYS A 124 14.32 22.36 -6.70
C LYS A 124 15.24 21.79 -7.80
N TYR A 125 14.64 21.12 -8.79
CA TYR A 125 15.36 20.43 -9.87
C TYR A 125 16.40 19.41 -9.38
N LYS A 126 16.13 18.77 -8.25
CA LYS A 126 16.98 17.73 -7.65
C LYS A 126 16.14 16.62 -7.04
N ASP A 127 16.75 15.46 -6.84
CA ASP A 127 16.18 14.40 -6.00
C ASP A 127 15.88 14.96 -4.59
N PRO A 128 14.70 14.69 -3.99
CA PRO A 128 14.41 15.15 -2.63
C PRO A 128 15.39 14.59 -1.59
N MET A 129 15.99 13.41 -1.81
CA MET A 129 17.06 12.88 -0.96
C MET A 129 18.27 13.83 -0.92
N GLU A 130 18.70 14.35 -2.06
CA GLU A 130 19.80 15.33 -2.13
C GLU A 130 19.37 16.70 -1.61
N SER A 131 18.23 17.22 -2.07
CA SER A 131 17.85 18.61 -1.83
C SER A 131 17.29 18.88 -0.43
N VAL A 132 16.63 17.89 0.18
CA VAL A 132 15.96 18.00 1.50
C VAL A 132 16.79 17.35 2.61
N PHE A 133 17.35 16.17 2.35
CA PHE A 133 18.09 15.40 3.35
C PHE A 133 19.61 15.54 3.25
N ARG A 134 20.13 16.07 2.14
CA ARG A 134 21.59 16.14 1.86
C ARG A 134 22.25 14.76 1.84
N ILE A 135 21.49 13.76 1.38
CA ILE A 135 21.93 12.38 1.25
C ILE A 135 22.10 12.07 -0.23
N ILE A 136 23.21 11.44 -0.58
CA ILE A 136 23.48 10.91 -1.92
C ILE A 136 23.93 9.46 -1.71
N ASP A 137 23.16 8.54 -2.26
CA ASP A 137 23.40 7.10 -2.27
C ASP A 137 23.30 6.56 -3.71
N ASP A 138 23.33 5.24 -3.87
CA ASP A 138 23.26 4.53 -5.15
C ASP A 138 21.88 4.60 -5.83
N GLU A 139 20.82 4.92 -5.09
CA GLU A 139 19.46 5.10 -5.59
C GLU A 139 19.11 6.58 -5.89
N THR A 140 19.99 7.52 -5.54
CA THR A 140 19.76 8.96 -5.76
C THR A 140 19.83 9.29 -7.26
N VAL A 141 18.79 9.90 -7.81
CA VAL A 141 18.71 10.16 -9.25
C VAL A 141 19.31 11.54 -9.59
N PRO A 142 20.39 11.61 -10.39
CA PRO A 142 20.96 12.87 -10.83
C PRO A 142 20.06 13.52 -11.89
N ILE A 143 19.72 14.78 -11.68
CA ILE A 143 18.95 15.63 -12.60
C ILE A 143 19.52 17.04 -12.65
#